data_AF-A0A402CUB5-F1
#
_entry.id   AF-A0A402CUB5-F1
#
_cell.length_a   1.000
_cell.length_b   1.000
_cell.length_c   1.000
_cell.angle_alpha   90.00
_cell.angle_beta   90.00
_cell.angle_gamma   90.00
#
_symmetry.space_group_name_H-M   'P 1'
#
loop_
_entity.id
_entity.type
_entity.pdbx_description
1 polymer ?
#
loop_
_entity_poly.entity_id
_entity_poly.type
_entity_poly.pdbx_seq_one_letter_code
_entity_poly.pdbx_strand_id
1 'polypeptide(L)'
;MKYFRYCTDAISPHTQMPYGVFVSVWFLVRDKKLTEVENDAYREAYAWFEEHLPIPPLYQSGNDEKAITWFKESALKTEVVQKLDLYITLLENME
;
A
#
# COMPACT_ATOMS: atom_id res chain seq x y z
N MET A 1 9.81 -7.91 19.58
CA MET A 1 9.72 -7.89 18.11
C MET A 1 9.07 -6.58 17.70
N LYS A 2 9.69 -5.81 16.80
CA LYS A 2 9.15 -4.52 16.35
C LYS A 2 8.40 -4.68 15.03
N TYR A 3 7.33 -3.90 14.90
CA TYR A 3 6.52 -3.84 13.70
C TYR A 3 6.39 -2.40 13.24
N PHE A 4 6.31 -2.22 11.94
CA PHE A 4 6.29 -0.93 11.27
C PHE A 4 5.08 -0.88 10.35
N ARG A 5 4.53 0.31 10.20
CA ARG A 5 3.39 0.58 9.34
C ARG A 5 3.67 1.84 8.56
N TYR A 6 3.44 1.76 7.25
CA TYR A 6 3.50 2.90 6.35
C TYR A 6 2.07 3.38 6.13
N CYS A 7 1.79 4.60 6.55
CA CYS A 7 0.46 5.20 6.50
C CYS A 7 0.51 6.69 6.24
N THR A 8 -0.56 7.21 5.66
CA THR A 8 -0.81 8.66 5.49
C THR A 8 -1.55 9.21 6.69
N ASP A 9 -1.60 10.53 6.87
CA ASP A 9 -2.35 11.17 7.96
C ASP A 9 -3.88 11.09 7.81
N ALA A 10 -4.37 10.76 6.62
CA ALA A 10 -5.80 10.56 6.37
C ALA A 10 -6.37 9.39 7.20
N ILE A 11 -7.44 9.63 7.95
CA ILE A 11 -8.06 8.66 8.86
C ILE A 11 -9.19 7.88 8.16
N SER A 12 -9.19 6.56 8.32
CA SER A 12 -10.28 5.71 7.85
C SER A 12 -11.52 5.87 8.74
N PRO A 13 -12.72 6.13 8.17
CA PRO A 13 -13.95 6.18 8.96
C PRO A 13 -14.35 4.80 9.50
N HIS A 14 -13.84 3.72 8.90
CA HIS A 14 -14.22 2.34 9.26
C HIS A 14 -13.39 1.76 10.39
N THR A 15 -12.10 2.10 10.46
CA THR A 15 -11.16 1.56 11.46
C THR A 15 -10.74 2.60 12.49
N GLN A 16 -11.04 3.89 12.26
CA GLN A 16 -10.55 5.03 13.07
C GLN A 16 -9.02 5.09 13.16
N MET A 17 -8.33 4.46 12.22
CA MET A 17 -6.88 4.43 12.10
C MET A 17 -6.45 5.13 10.80
N PRO A 18 -5.22 5.66 10.72
CA PRO A 18 -4.69 6.22 9.47
C PRO A 18 -4.72 5.20 8.34
N TYR A 19 -4.97 5.62 7.09
CA TYR A 19 -4.94 4.74 5.92
C TYR A 19 -3.52 4.24 5.66
N GLY A 20 -3.40 2.94 5.35
CA GLY A 20 -2.12 2.36 4.95
C GLY A 20 -1.74 2.80 3.54
N VAL A 21 -0.44 2.86 3.26
CA VAL A 21 0.12 3.34 1.99
C VAL A 21 -0.52 2.71 0.75
N PHE A 22 -0.77 1.39 0.76
CA PHE A 22 -1.42 0.69 -0.35
C PHE A 22 -2.83 1.21 -0.66
N VAL A 23 -3.64 1.43 0.39
CA VAL A 23 -5.02 1.91 0.24
C VAL A 23 -5.02 3.37 -0.20
N SER A 24 -4.11 4.18 0.34
CA SER A 24 -3.98 5.59 -0.05
C SER A 24 -3.64 5.73 -1.53
N VAL A 25 -2.68 4.95 -2.06
CA VAL A 25 -2.37 4.94 -3.50
C VAL A 25 -3.52 4.36 -4.32
N TRP A 26 -4.20 3.31 -3.82
CA TRP A 26 -5.39 2.77 -4.48
C TRP A 26 -6.48 3.83 -4.67
N PHE A 27 -6.67 4.76 -3.72
CA PHE A 27 -7.60 5.87 -3.92
C PHE A 27 -7.20 6.77 -5.09
N LEU A 28 -5.90 7.05 -5.28
CA LEU A 28 -5.44 7.83 -6.44
C LEU A 28 -5.74 7.13 -7.76
N VAL A 29 -5.50 5.81 -7.83
CA VAL A 29 -5.80 4.98 -9.00
C VAL A 29 -7.31 4.96 -9.28
N ARG A 30 -8.11 4.61 -8.26
CA ARG A 30 -9.58 4.54 -8.35
C ARG A 30 -10.19 5.87 -8.79
N ASP A 31 -9.69 6.98 -8.25
CA ASP A 31 -10.20 8.32 -8.52
C ASP A 31 -9.57 8.97 -9.76
N LYS A 32 -8.75 8.21 -10.52
CA LYS A 32 -8.08 8.65 -11.76
C LYS A 32 -7.24 9.91 -11.59
N LYS A 33 -6.52 10.00 -10.47
CA LYS A 33 -5.66 11.15 -10.13
C LYS A 33 -4.22 10.99 -10.61
N LEU A 34 -3.82 9.77 -10.99
CA LEU A 34 -2.50 9.49 -11.54
C LEU A 34 -2.43 9.76 -13.04
N THR A 35 -1.29 10.25 -13.51
CA THR A 35 -0.95 10.28 -14.94
C THR A 35 -0.82 8.86 -15.52
N GLU A 36 -0.74 8.73 -16.84
CA GLU A 36 -0.54 7.43 -17.49
C GLU A 36 0.78 6.77 -17.05
N VAL A 37 1.87 7.54 -17.00
CA VAL A 37 3.19 7.07 -16.56
C VAL A 37 3.14 6.57 -15.11
N GLU A 38 2.46 7.30 -14.22
CA GLU A 38 2.30 6.90 -12.82
C GLU A 38 1.42 5.66 -12.66
N ASN A 39 0.37 5.52 -13.48
CA ASN A 39 -0.44 4.31 -13.50
C ASN A 39 0.37 3.07 -13.92
N ASP A 40 1.25 3.21 -14.91
CA ASP A 40 2.10 2.10 -15.35
C ASP A 40 3.13 1.74 -14.29
N ALA A 41 3.75 2.73 -13.65
CA ALA A 41 4.66 2.51 -12.52
C ALA A 41 3.94 1.82 -11.33
N TYR A 42 2.71 2.23 -11.02
CA TYR A 42 1.87 1.58 -10.02
C TYR A 42 1.58 0.11 -10.39
N ARG A 43 1.21 -0.17 -11.64
CA ARG A 43 0.89 -1.53 -12.11
C ARG A 43 2.10 -2.46 -12.02
N GLU A 44 3.28 -1.99 -12.40
CA GLU A 44 4.52 -2.76 -12.30
C GLU A 44 4.83 -3.11 -10.85
N ALA A 45 4.74 -2.13 -9.94
CA ALA A 45 4.97 -2.36 -8.53
C ALA A 45 3.90 -3.28 -7.91
N TYR A 46 2.63 -3.11 -8.28
CA TYR A 46 1.53 -3.98 -7.83
C TYR A 46 1.75 -5.44 -8.24
N ALA A 47 2.14 -5.68 -9.50
CA ALA A 47 2.44 -7.02 -10.00
C ALA A 47 3.61 -7.66 -9.23
N TRP A 48 4.65 -6.88 -8.92
CA TRP A 48 5.77 -7.37 -8.10
C TRP A 48 5.31 -7.80 -6.71
N PHE A 49 4.44 -7.01 -6.04
CA PHE A 49 3.93 -7.38 -4.72
C PHE A 49 3.07 -8.65 -4.75
N GLU A 50 2.22 -8.82 -5.76
CA GLU A 50 1.42 -10.04 -5.94
C GLU A 50 2.29 -11.29 -6.14
N GLU A 51 3.44 -11.15 -6.81
CA GLU A 51 4.39 -12.24 -7.01
C GLU A 51 5.22 -12.58 -5.75
N HIS A 52 5.58 -11.57 -4.95
CA HIS A 52 6.56 -11.72 -3.87
C HIS A 52 5.95 -11.79 -2.47
N LEU A 53 4.72 -11.32 -2.29
CA LEU A 53 4.02 -11.37 -1.00
C LEU A 53 2.89 -12.40 -1.05
N PRO A 54 2.80 -13.30 -0.06
CA PRO A 54 1.68 -14.22 0.00
C PRO A 54 0.40 -13.41 0.24
N ILE A 55 -0.64 -13.66 -0.56
CA ILE A 55 -1.98 -13.12 -0.34
C ILE A 55 -2.57 -13.86 0.87
N PRO A 56 -2.82 -13.18 2.00
CA PRO A 56 -3.41 -13.85 3.15
C PRO A 56 -4.80 -14.42 2.82
N PRO A 57 -5.19 -15.61 3.33
CA PRO A 57 -6.50 -16.21 3.03
C PRO A 57 -7.69 -15.32 3.37
N LEU A 58 -7.52 -14.40 4.33
CA LEU A 58 -8.53 -13.41 4.70
C LEU A 58 -8.95 -12.49 3.53
N TYR A 59 -8.12 -12.38 2.48
CA TYR A 59 -8.43 -11.58 1.30
C TYR A 59 -9.20 -12.34 0.20
N GLN A 60 -9.56 -13.61 0.40
CA GLN A 60 -10.28 -14.40 -0.60
C GLN A 60 -11.65 -13.82 -0.98
N SER A 61 -12.33 -13.14 -0.05
CA SER A 61 -13.58 -12.42 -0.31
C SER A 61 -13.39 -10.90 -0.47
N GLY A 62 -12.15 -10.41 -0.61
CA GLY A 62 -11.81 -8.99 -0.50
C GLY A 62 -11.36 -8.61 0.92
N ASN A 63 -11.47 -7.34 1.31
CA ASN A 63 -11.01 -6.87 2.63
C ASN A 63 -12.16 -6.61 3.61
N ASP A 64 -13.12 -7.54 3.72
CA ASP A 64 -14.30 -7.40 4.59
C ASP A 64 -13.93 -7.27 6.07
N GLU A 65 -12.89 -8.00 6.48
CA GLU A 65 -12.33 -8.00 7.83
C GLU A 65 -11.53 -6.71 8.15
N LYS A 66 -11.44 -5.78 7.19
CA LYS A 66 -10.75 -4.48 7.34
C LYS A 66 -9.32 -4.65 7.87
N ALA A 67 -8.61 -5.64 7.35
CA ALA A 67 -7.27 -5.97 7.79
C ALA A 67 -6.30 -4.80 7.59
N ILE A 68 -5.41 -4.65 8.56
CA ILE A 68 -4.38 -3.61 8.57
C ILE A 68 -3.02 -4.28 8.37
N THR A 69 -2.30 -3.85 7.33
CA THR A 69 -0.97 -4.37 7.01
C THR A 69 0.10 -3.81 7.95
N TRP A 70 0.93 -4.69 8.48
CA TRP A 70 2.11 -4.38 9.28
C TRP A 70 3.33 -5.15 8.77
N PHE A 71 4.50 -4.53 8.82
CA PHE A 71 5.77 -5.12 8.42
C PHE A 71 6.62 -5.45 9.64
N LYS A 72 7.25 -6.62 9.64
CA LYS A 72 8.28 -6.95 10.65
C LYS A 72 9.52 -6.09 10.40
N GLU A 73 10.29 -5.78 11.45
CA GLU A 73 11.58 -5.08 11.34
C GLU A 73 12.52 -5.71 10.30
N SER A 74 12.52 -7.04 10.16
CA SER A 74 13.33 -7.76 9.18
C SER A 74 12.95 -7.45 7.72
N ALA A 75 11.68 -7.12 7.46
CA ALA A 75 11.22 -6.73 6.12
C ALA A 75 11.72 -5.34 5.72
N LEU A 76 12.18 -4.52 6.68
CA LEU A 76 12.70 -3.18 6.38
C LEU A 76 13.99 -3.18 5.58
N LYS A 77 14.67 -4.33 5.52
CA LYS A 77 15.95 -4.51 4.82
C LYS A 77 15.80 -5.30 3.52
N THR A 78 14.57 -5.49 3.03
CA THR A 78 14.29 -6.25 1.81
C THR A 78 13.75 -5.33 0.71
N GLU A 79 13.61 -5.87 -0.49
CA GLU A 79 13.06 -5.17 -1.66
C GLU A 79 11.63 -4.66 -1.44
N VAL A 80 10.90 -5.21 -0.45
CA VAL A 80 9.55 -4.75 -0.09
C VAL A 80 9.53 -3.26 0.23
N VAL A 81 10.50 -2.77 1.01
CA VAL A 81 10.56 -1.33 1.35
C VAL A 81 10.97 -0.48 0.16
N GLN A 82 11.90 -0.95 -0.67
CA GLN A 82 12.27 -0.25 -1.90
C GLN A 82 11.07 -0.09 -2.85
N LYS A 83 10.21 -1.10 -2.92
CA LYS A 83 8.97 -1.05 -3.72
C LYS A 83 7.90 -0.16 -3.07
N LEU A 84 7.92 -0.01 -1.75
CA LEU A 84 7.06 0.96 -1.04
C LEU A 84 7.47 2.41 -1.32
N ASP A 85 8.74 2.69 -1.59
CA ASP A 85 9.19 4.06 -1.92
C ASP A 85 8.45 4.61 -3.14
N LEU A 86 8.21 3.78 -4.16
CA LEU A 86 7.38 4.17 -5.32
C LEU A 86 5.97 4.60 -4.90
N TYR A 87 5.34 3.87 -3.98
CA TYR A 87 4.01 4.22 -3.48
C TYR A 87 4.04 5.52 -2.68
N ILE A 88 5.11 5.77 -1.91
CA ILE A 88 5.29 7.01 -1.15
C ILE A 88 5.45 8.19 -2.13
N THR A 89 6.30 8.07 -3.15
CA THR A 89 6.48 9.12 -4.18
C THR A 89 5.18 9.45 -4.91
N LEU A 90 4.37 8.43 -5.25
CA LEU A 90 3.06 8.66 -5.86
C LEU A 90 2.10 9.48 -4.96
N LEU A 91 2.23 9.36 -3.64
CA LEU A 91 1.44 10.14 -2.69
C LEU A 91 1.98 11.57 -2.56
N GLU A 92 3.30 11.74 -2.52
CA GLU A 92 3.96 13.05 -2.39
C GLU A 92 3.72 13.95 -3.61
N ASN A 93 3.62 13.39 -4.82
CA ASN A 93 3.34 14.16 -6.04
C ASN A 93 1.95 14.84 -6.05
N MET A 94 1.09 14.53 -5.09
CA MET A 94 -0.31 14.97 -5.02
C MET A 94 -0.58 15.97 -3.88
N GLU A 95 0.40 16.24 -3.02
CA GLU A 95 0.36 17.31 -2.00
C GLU A 95 0.85 18.66 -2.56
#